data_AF-A0A519ZBY6-F1
#
_entry.id   AF-A0A519ZBY6-F1
#
_cell.length_a   1.000
_cell.length_b   1.000
_cell.length_c   1.000
_cell.angle_alpha   90.00
_cell.angle_beta   90.00
_cell.angle_gamma   90.00
#
_symmetry.space_group_name_H-M   'P 1'
#
loop_
_entity.id
_entity.type
_entity.pdbx_description
1 polymer ?
#
loop_
_entity_poly.entity_id
_entity_poly.type
_entity_poly.pdbx_seq_one_letter_code
_entity_poly.pdbx_strand_id
1 'polypeptide(L)'
;NMDSGMFLPVQLAAAKALSLDKEWHDEINGIYSQRRDKVFELLDLLGCKYSKQQVGMFVWARIPKPYKDGYALSDEVLYKSNVFITPGGIFGDAGDNG
;
A
#
# COMPACT_ATOMS: atom_id res chain seq x y z
N ASN A 1 28.95 -24.35 -8.56
CA ASN A 1 28.12 -23.61 -9.54
C ASN A 1 26.68 -24.05 -9.40
N MET A 2 25.93 -23.36 -8.53
CA MET A 2 24.50 -23.57 -8.35
C MET A 2 23.81 -22.53 -9.23
N ASP A 3 23.58 -22.90 -10.49
CA ASP A 3 22.71 -22.16 -11.39
C ASP A 3 21.27 -22.60 -11.06
N SER A 4 20.65 -21.96 -10.06
CA SER A 4 19.22 -22.14 -9.79
C SER A 4 18.47 -21.40 -10.89
N GLY A 5 18.43 -22.00 -12.07
CA GLY A 5 17.77 -21.50 -13.25
C GLY A 5 16.34 -21.10 -12.90
N MET A 6 16.09 -19.80 -12.76
CA MET A 6 14.73 -19.27 -12.64
C MET A 6 13.86 -19.96 -13.68
N PHE A 7 12.72 -20.47 -13.24
CA PHE A 7 11.79 -21.23 -14.08
C PHE A 7 11.57 -20.47 -15.41
N LEU A 8 11.95 -21.09 -16.53
CA LEU A 8 11.99 -20.44 -17.85
C LEU A 8 10.69 -19.68 -18.19
N PRO A 9 9.48 -20.17 -17.86
CA PRO A 9 8.24 -19.39 -18.02
C PRO A 9 8.20 -18.06 -17.27
N VAL A 10 8.78 -17.97 -16.06
CA VAL A 10 8.88 -16.70 -15.30
C VAL A 10 9.86 -15.75 -15.99
N GLN A 11 10.99 -16.26 -16.50
CA GLN A 11 11.95 -15.44 -17.24
C GLN A 11 11.34 -14.89 -18.55
N LEU A 12 10.60 -15.70 -19.29
CA LEU A 12 9.90 -15.29 -20.51
C LEU A 12 8.78 -14.28 -20.21
N ALA A 13 8.01 -14.49 -19.13
CA ALA A 13 7.01 -13.54 -18.68
C ALA A 13 7.63 -12.20 -18.27
N ALA A 14 8.75 -12.21 -17.55
CA ALA A 14 9.49 -11.02 -17.17
C ALA A 14 10.05 -10.29 -18.40
N ALA A 15 10.65 -11.01 -19.36
CA ALA A 15 11.13 -10.43 -20.61
C ALA A 15 9.99 -9.79 -21.42
N LYS A 16 8.82 -10.44 -21.48
CA LYS A 16 7.64 -9.86 -22.12
C LYS A 16 7.13 -8.64 -21.38
N ALA A 17 7.08 -8.67 -20.05
CA ALA A 17 6.67 -7.53 -19.22
C ALA A 17 7.61 -6.32 -19.40
N LEU A 18 8.92 -6.54 -19.49
CA LEU A 18 9.91 -5.50 -19.77
C LEU A 18 9.81 -4.92 -21.19
N SER A 19 9.21 -5.67 -22.13
CA SER A 19 8.96 -5.23 -23.51
C SER A 19 7.63 -4.52 -23.71
N LEU A 20 6.82 -4.35 -22.65
CA LEU A 20 5.55 -3.64 -22.74
C LEU A 20 5.80 -2.15 -22.97
N ASP A 21 4.97 -1.55 -23.81
CA ASP A 21 5.09 -0.14 -24.15
C ASP A 21 4.66 0.76 -22.97
N LYS A 22 5.04 2.04 -23.07
CA LYS A 22 4.81 3.05 -22.03
C LYS A 22 3.32 3.16 -21.65
N GLU A 23 2.42 2.94 -22.61
CA GLU A 23 0.98 3.00 -22.46
C GLU A 23 0.47 2.03 -21.38
N TRP A 24 1.04 0.83 -21.30
CA TRP A 24 0.69 -0.15 -20.28
C TRP A 24 1.06 0.35 -18.87
N HIS A 25 2.23 0.96 -18.74
CA HIS A 25 2.66 1.56 -17.47
C HIS A 25 1.79 2.76 -17.08
N ASP A 26 1.42 3.61 -18.04
CA ASP A 26 0.58 4.78 -17.81
C ASP A 26 -0.83 4.37 -17.33
N GLU A 27 -1.43 3.33 -17.91
CA GLU A 27 -2.72 2.79 -17.48
C GLU A 27 -2.67 2.30 -16.03
N ILE A 28 -1.66 1.48 -15.70
CA ILE A 28 -1.47 0.94 -14.36
C ILE A 28 -1.22 2.07 -13.34
N ASN A 29 -0.41 3.06 -13.68
CA ASN A 29 -0.18 4.23 -12.85
C ASN A 29 -1.47 5.04 -12.62
N GLY A 30 -2.32 5.17 -13.65
CA GLY A 30 -3.63 5.79 -13.54
C GLY A 30 -4.53 5.08 -12.54
N ILE A 31 -4.61 3.75 -12.61
CA ILE A 31 -5.39 2.93 -11.67
C ILE A 31 -4.87 3.11 -10.23
N TYR A 32 -3.57 3.04 -10.01
CA TYR A 32 -2.99 3.22 -8.68
C TYR A 32 -3.17 4.63 -8.13
N SER A 33 -3.15 5.66 -8.99
CA SER A 33 -3.45 7.03 -8.57
C SER A 33 -4.89 7.16 -8.07
N GLN A 34 -5.87 6.63 -8.82
CA GLN A 34 -7.28 6.69 -8.42
C GLN A 34 -7.53 5.93 -7.11
N ARG A 35 -6.90 4.76 -6.93
CA ARG A 35 -6.98 4.00 -5.66
C ARG A 35 -6.36 4.78 -4.50
N ARG A 36 -5.22 5.43 -4.72
CA ARG A 36 -4.57 6.26 -3.70
C ARG A 36 -5.47 7.43 -3.27
N ASP A 37 -6.16 8.07 -4.21
CA ASP A 37 -7.10 9.15 -3.89
C ASP A 37 -8.23 8.65 -2.97
N LYS A 38 -8.73 7.43 -3.18
CA LYS A 38 -9.71 6.79 -2.27
C LYS A 38 -9.13 6.44 -0.90
N VAL A 39 -7.85 6.07 -0.82
CA VAL A 39 -7.18 5.88 0.46
C VAL A 39 -7.04 7.22 1.19
N PHE A 40 -6.73 8.31 0.50
CA PHE A 40 -6.69 9.65 1.10
C PHE A 40 -8.05 10.08 1.65
N GLU A 41 -9.14 9.87 0.89
CA GLU A 41 -10.50 10.11 1.39
C GLU A 41 -10.80 9.27 2.65
N LEU A 42 -10.43 8.00 2.68
CA LEU A 42 -10.58 7.14 3.87
C LEU A 42 -9.77 7.66 5.06
N LEU A 43 -8.52 8.05 4.85
CA LEU A 43 -7.66 8.55 5.92
C LEU A 43 -8.17 9.89 6.48
N ASP A 44 -8.73 10.76 5.63
CA ASP A 44 -9.40 11.98 6.05
C ASP A 44 -10.62 11.67 6.93
N LEU A 45 -11.44 10.68 6.54
CA LEU A 45 -12.60 10.22 7.33
C LEU A 45 -12.19 9.64 8.70
N LEU A 46 -11.04 8.96 8.75
CA LEU A 46 -10.48 8.41 9.99
C LEU A 46 -9.72 9.46 10.81
N GLY A 47 -9.59 10.70 10.33
CA GLY A 47 -8.84 11.77 11.00
C GLY A 47 -7.33 11.52 11.07
N CYS A 48 -6.80 10.64 10.22
CA CYS A 48 -5.38 10.32 10.18
C CYS A 48 -4.59 11.45 9.50
N LYS A 49 -3.31 11.60 9.86
CA LYS A 49 -2.40 12.56 9.21
C LYS A 49 -1.44 11.82 8.29
N TYR A 50 -1.29 12.28 7.05
CA TYR A 50 -0.44 11.63 6.06
C TYR A 50 0.16 12.64 5.09
N SER A 51 1.21 12.24 4.38
CA SER A 51 1.79 13.02 3.28
C SER A 51 1.06 12.73 1.97
N LYS A 52 0.72 13.77 1.19
CA LYS A 52 0.13 13.61 -0.15
C LYS A 52 1.17 13.33 -1.24
N GLN A 53 2.45 13.48 -0.92
CA GLN A 53 3.58 13.23 -1.83
C GLN A 53 3.98 11.74 -1.86
N GLN A 54 3.21 10.86 -1.23
CA GLN A 54 3.49 9.43 -1.20
C GLN A 54 3.25 8.76 -2.56
N VAL A 55 4.18 7.89 -2.93
CA VAL A 55 4.18 7.14 -4.20
C VAL A 55 4.23 5.64 -3.92
N GLY A 56 3.82 4.84 -4.90
CA GLY A 56 3.73 3.40 -4.77
C GLY A 56 2.35 2.91 -4.34
N MET A 57 2.29 1.66 -3.88
CA MET A 57 1.04 0.94 -3.62
C MET A 57 0.53 1.05 -2.18
N PHE A 58 1.32 1.61 -1.28
CA PHE A 58 0.97 1.76 0.14
C PHE A 58 0.99 3.24 0.53
N VAL A 59 0.09 3.62 1.44
CA VAL A 59 0.03 4.95 2.03
C VAL A 59 0.20 4.79 3.54
N TRP A 60 1.20 5.46 4.09
CA TRP A 60 1.40 5.57 5.52
C TRP A 60 0.73 6.81 6.10
N ALA A 61 0.13 6.61 7.27
CA ALA A 61 -0.62 7.63 7.95
C ALA A 61 -0.49 7.47 9.45
N ARG A 62 -0.29 8.58 10.12
CA ARG A 62 -0.30 8.70 11.57
C ARG A 62 -1.72 8.63 12.09
N ILE A 63 -1.96 7.75 13.07
CA ILE A 63 -3.25 7.65 13.75
C ILE A 63 -3.59 8.93 14.53
N PRO A 64 -4.88 9.26 14.70
CA PRO A 64 -5.27 10.38 15.54
C PRO A 64 -5.15 10.03 17.03
N LYS A 65 -4.96 11.06 17.87
CA LYS A 65 -4.75 10.95 19.32
C LYS A 65 -5.74 10.06 20.11
N PRO A 66 -7.02 9.91 19.74
CA PRO A 66 -7.94 9.07 20.50
C PRO A 66 -7.58 7.58 20.48
N TYR A 67 -6.84 7.11 19.46
CA TYR A 67 -6.39 5.73 19.39
C TYR A 67 -5.06 5.57 20.11
N LYS A 68 -4.96 4.48 20.87
CA LYS A 68 -3.73 4.10 21.57
C LYS A 68 -2.59 3.78 20.61
N ASP A 69 -2.89 3.01 19.57
CA ASP A 69 -1.93 2.48 18.60
C ASP A 69 -2.64 2.12 17.28
N GLY A 70 -1.86 1.73 16.26
CA GLY A 70 -2.40 1.35 14.94
C GLY A 70 -3.32 0.13 14.99
N TYR A 71 -3.13 -0.76 15.96
CA TYR A 71 -3.97 -1.95 16.15
C TYR A 71 -5.38 -1.55 16.59
N ALA A 72 -5.50 -0.64 17.57
CA ALA A 72 -6.80 -0.15 18.02
C ALA A 72 -7.62 0.49 16.90
N LEU A 73 -6.98 1.27 16.01
CA LEU A 73 -7.64 1.83 14.83
C LEU A 73 -8.04 0.74 13.83
N SER A 74 -7.11 -0.17 13.50
CA SER A 74 -7.37 -1.29 12.57
C SER A 74 -8.55 -2.14 13.02
N ASP A 75 -8.59 -2.53 14.30
CA ASP A 75 -9.66 -3.33 14.88
C ASP A 75 -11.01 -2.61 14.80
N GLU A 76 -11.05 -1.31 15.13
CA GLU A 76 -12.29 -0.54 15.05
C GLU A 76 -12.85 -0.51 13.62
N VAL A 77 -12.00 -0.23 12.63
CA VAL A 77 -12.41 -0.17 11.22
C VAL A 77 -12.86 -1.55 10.73
N LEU A 78 -12.15 -2.62 11.13
CA LEU A 78 -12.52 -3.99 10.79
C LEU A 78 -13.88 -4.36 11.37
N TYR A 79 -14.11 -4.14 12.66
CA TYR A 79 -15.35 -4.57 13.32
C TYR A 79 -16.56 -3.70 12.98
N LYS A 80 -16.38 -2.40 12.71
CA LYS A 80 -17.49 -1.50 12.37
C LYS A 80 -17.81 -1.46 10.89
N SER A 81 -16.83 -1.74 10.01
CA SER A 81 -16.97 -1.49 8.58
C SER A 81 -16.58 -2.68 7.69
N ASN A 82 -16.08 -3.78 8.27
CA ASN A 82 -15.55 -4.94 7.54
C ASN A 82 -14.41 -4.56 6.57
N VAL A 83 -13.67 -3.50 6.90
CA VAL A 83 -12.51 -3.03 6.13
C VAL A 83 -11.27 -3.25 6.98
N PHE A 84 -10.25 -3.91 6.42
CA PHE A 84 -8.98 -4.11 7.10
C PHE A 84 -7.97 -3.04 6.67
N ILE A 85 -7.30 -2.44 7.66
CA ILE A 85 -6.15 -1.55 7.46
C ILE A 85 -4.98 -2.16 8.20
N THR A 86 -3.83 -2.26 7.55
CA THR A 86 -2.65 -2.86 8.17
C THR A 86 -2.12 -1.98 9.31
N PRO A 87 -2.06 -2.47 10.56
CA PRO A 87 -1.56 -1.68 11.69
C PRO A 87 -0.04 -1.48 11.58
N GLY A 88 0.42 -0.23 11.73
CA GLY A 88 1.82 0.17 11.52
C GLY A 88 2.85 -0.65 12.32
N GLY A 89 2.51 -1.02 13.57
CA GLY A 89 3.39 -1.78 14.46
C GLY A 89 3.85 -3.14 13.93
N ILE A 90 3.18 -3.73 12.92
CA ILE A 90 3.67 -4.98 12.30
C ILE A 90 4.97 -4.76 11.50
N PHE A 91 5.29 -3.51 11.14
CA PHE A 91 6.51 -3.12 10.45
C PHE A 91 7.59 -2.60 11.42
N GLY A 92 7.37 -2.73 12.75
CA GLY A 92 8.27 -2.24 13.80
C GLY A 92 8.16 -0.74 14.06
N ASP A 93 9.10 -0.19 14.82
CA ASP A 93 9.08 1.21 15.31
C ASP A 93 8.97 2.27 14.19
N ALA A 94 9.41 1.92 12.98
CA ALA A 94 9.31 2.76 11.80
C ALA A 94 7.87 2.90 11.27
N GLY A 95 6.99 1.94 11.56
CA GLY A 95 5.58 1.95 11.18
C GLY A 95 4.66 2.62 12.23
N ASP A 96 5.08 2.68 13.49
CA ASP A 96 4.27 3.27 14.58
C ASP A 96 4.40 4.80 14.69
N ASN A 97 5.51 5.37 14.20
CA ASN A 97 5.80 6.81 14.32
C ASN A 97 5.71 7.60 12.98
N GLY A 98 5.26 6.95 11.90
CA GLY A 98 5.08 7.54 10.57
C GLY A 98 3.95 8.56 10.48
#